data_AF-A0A1Q6A402-F1
#
_entry.id   AF-A0A1Q6A402-F1
#
_cell.length_a   1.000
_cell.length_b   1.000
_cell.length_c   1.000
_cell.angle_alpha   90.00
_cell.angle_beta   90.00
_cell.angle_gamma   90.00
#
_symmetry.space_group_name_H-M   'P 1'
#
loop_
_entity.id
_entity.type
_entity.pdbx_description
1 polymer ?
#
loop_
_entity_poly.entity_id
_entity_poly.type
_entity_poly.pdbx_seq_one_letter_code
_entity_poly.pdbx_strand_id
1 'polypeptide(L)'
;MVKIKEGYVMSQREREEYERQNALPRKGSGRVDYYFKPQTKYPPRIYVFMDADLWRDRNRRPMGLHTAFPFLSRPMTKGEIEYHHFDWRLCYHQYEDWERLIYAEEKEAEDLDLENEGAGTDFLKRLKSFRSKIPLKANLGELPPDPPELQADGETVYLRELIDSGNALNAAEVGKLLDDELKTQQRPAVLIALRQLYQNFGKQEDHQNELTEQSIRRKVELQQQRARRNFVRRVYAKNKLFALEEILIKYPDYTTDMLCADLHIKRKADKRKKHKPITDLRRCQLEKLAHLLRYGQLNDKAYNNTCNRIAILQHAHSLRLPVPLLVNLQQEAVVYSFPWQIREGVVKDFVALANKPGMTHQVLEEHHNEMVRSNHSY
;
A
#
# COMPACT_ATOMS: atom_id res chain seq x y z
N MET A 1 5.86 39.27 25.97
CA MET A 1 4.69 39.89 26.63
C MET A 1 3.73 40.32 25.53
N VAL A 2 2.70 39.51 25.26
CA VAL A 2 1.73 39.75 24.19
C VAL A 2 1.03 41.09 24.40
N LYS A 3 1.28 42.07 23.52
CA LYS A 3 0.58 43.36 23.54
C LYS A 3 -0.85 43.14 23.05
N ILE A 4 -1.81 43.09 23.98
CA ILE A 4 -3.23 43.11 23.65
C ILE A 4 -3.52 44.46 22.97
N LYS A 5 -4.25 44.44 21.84
CA LYS A 5 -4.67 45.67 21.15
C LYS A 5 -5.34 46.63 22.13
N GLU A 6 -4.91 47.89 22.14
CA GLU A 6 -5.56 48.93 22.94
C GLU A 6 -7.07 48.95 22.64
N GLY A 7 -7.87 48.85 23.71
CA GLY A 7 -9.33 48.84 23.63
C GLY A 7 -10.00 47.47 23.50
N TYR A 8 -9.25 46.36 23.38
CA TYR A 8 -9.86 45.02 23.38
C TYR A 8 -10.23 44.57 24.79
N VAL A 9 -11.53 44.40 25.05
CA VAL A 9 -12.06 43.85 26.30
C VAL A 9 -12.33 42.35 26.10
N MET A 10 -11.54 41.50 26.77
CA MET A 10 -11.75 40.04 26.75
C MET A 10 -13.08 39.68 27.40
N SER A 11 -13.82 38.73 26.80
CA SER A 11 -14.96 38.11 27.46
C SER A 11 -14.52 37.31 28.68
N GLN A 12 -15.42 37.06 29.63
CA GLN A 12 -15.10 36.30 30.85
C GLN A 12 -14.52 34.91 30.53
N ARG A 13 -15.06 34.22 29.52
CA ARG A 13 -14.56 32.92 29.06
C ARG A 13 -13.16 32.99 28.43
N GLU A 14 -12.89 34.03 27.63
CA GLU A 14 -11.55 34.25 27.06
C GLU A 14 -10.53 34.59 28.14
N ARG A 15 -10.95 35.33 29.17
CA ARG A 15 -10.12 35.68 30.32
C ARG A 15 -9.79 34.45 31.17
N GLU A 16 -10.77 33.62 31.49
CA GLU A 16 -10.57 32.36 32.22
C GLU A 16 -9.65 31.40 31.46
N GLU A 17 -9.82 31.29 30.14
CA GLU A 17 -8.96 30.45 29.30
C GLU A 17 -7.54 31.04 29.18
N TYR A 18 -7.40 32.36 29.06
CA TYR A 18 -6.10 33.04 29.08
C TYR A 18 -5.37 32.86 30.41
N GLU A 19 -6.06 33.04 31.55
CA GLU A 19 -5.50 32.85 32.88
C GLU A 19 -5.08 31.38 33.11
N ARG A 20 -5.90 30.42 32.67
CA ARG A 20 -5.58 28.99 32.70
C ARG A 20 -4.32 28.66 31.89
N GLN A 21 -4.19 29.19 30.67
CA GLN A 21 -3.04 28.94 29.80
C GLN A 21 -1.78 29.66 30.28
N ASN A 22 -1.90 30.91 30.72
CA ASN A 22 -0.77 31.69 31.24
C ASN A 22 -0.19 31.11 32.54
N ALA A 23 -0.99 30.36 33.31
CA ALA A 23 -0.54 29.62 34.49
C ALA A 23 0.26 28.34 34.15
N LEU A 24 0.24 27.86 32.90
CA LEU A 24 1.02 26.69 32.51
C LEU A 24 2.51 27.05 32.40
N PRO A 25 3.42 26.10 32.69
CA PRO A 25 4.84 26.30 32.45
C PRO A 25 5.10 26.68 30.99
N ARG A 26 5.78 27.79 30.75
CA ARG A 26 6.18 28.18 29.39
C ARG A 26 7.22 27.20 28.87
N LYS A 27 7.05 26.77 27.62
CA LYS A 27 8.02 25.92 26.94
C LYS A 27 9.30 26.73 26.70
N GLY A 28 10.45 26.15 27.04
CA GLY A 28 11.76 26.80 26.84
C GLY A 28 12.40 26.51 25.48
N SER A 29 11.83 25.57 24.71
CA SER A 29 12.35 25.12 23.43
C SER A 29 11.24 24.61 22.52
N GLY A 30 11.43 24.75 21.21
CA GLY A 30 10.51 24.29 20.19
C GLY A 30 11.26 24.05 18.88
N ARG A 31 10.62 23.38 17.93
CA ARG A 31 11.22 23.08 16.62
C ARG A 31 10.24 23.41 15.50
N VAL A 32 10.77 23.91 14.40
CA VAL A 32 10.07 24.08 13.13
C VAL A 32 10.57 23.03 12.15
N ASP A 33 9.66 22.23 11.59
CA ASP A 33 9.96 21.15 10.66
C ASP A 33 9.37 21.42 9.27
N TYR A 34 10.19 21.30 8.22
CA TYR A 34 9.83 21.58 6.84
C TYR A 34 9.63 20.30 6.06
N TYR A 35 8.44 20.15 5.48
CA TYR A 35 8.06 18.98 4.70
C TYR A 35 7.73 19.38 3.29
N PHE A 36 8.29 18.68 2.31
CA PHE A 36 7.88 18.81 0.93
C PHE A 36 6.85 17.74 0.60
N LYS A 37 5.72 18.18 0.04
CA LYS A 37 4.71 17.30 -0.52
C LYS A 37 4.80 17.36 -2.04
N PRO A 38 5.18 16.25 -2.70
CA PRO A 38 5.23 16.20 -4.16
C PRO A 38 3.82 16.27 -4.75
N GLN A 39 3.76 16.61 -6.04
CA GLN A 39 2.50 16.73 -6.77
C GLN A 39 1.72 15.42 -6.70
N THR A 40 0.43 15.53 -6.39
CA THR A 40 -0.52 14.40 -6.42
C THR A 40 -1.76 14.85 -7.18
N LYS A 41 -2.95 14.84 -6.56
CA LYS A 41 -4.14 15.53 -7.05
C LYS A 41 -4.03 17.06 -6.92
N TYR A 42 -3.15 17.54 -6.04
CA TYR A 42 -2.91 18.96 -5.77
C TYR A 42 -1.47 19.35 -6.15
N PRO A 43 -1.20 20.65 -6.42
CA PRO A 43 0.14 21.16 -6.69
C PRO A 43 1.14 20.80 -5.58
N PRO A 44 2.44 20.70 -5.91
CA PRO A 44 3.48 20.50 -4.91
C PRO A 44 3.51 21.68 -3.93
N ARG A 45 3.74 21.40 -2.64
CA ARG A 45 3.70 22.39 -1.56
C ARG A 45 4.75 22.09 -0.51
N ILE A 46 5.30 23.14 0.11
CA ILE A 46 6.07 23.03 1.35
C ILE A 46 5.14 23.31 2.53
N TYR A 47 5.17 22.42 3.51
CA TYR A 47 4.50 22.56 4.79
C TYR A 47 5.54 22.88 5.86
N VAL A 48 5.32 23.96 6.60
CA VAL A 48 6.18 24.38 7.71
C VAL A 48 5.41 24.13 8.98
N PHE A 49 5.85 23.17 9.78
CA PHE A 49 5.18 22.73 11.00
C PHE A 49 5.89 23.28 12.22
N MET A 50 5.12 23.85 13.14
CA MET A 50 5.65 24.43 14.37
C MET A 50 5.24 23.54 15.53
N ASP A 51 6.22 23.19 16.36
CA ASP A 51 6.01 22.34 17.53
C ASP A 51 5.07 23.00 18.55
N ALA A 52 4.01 22.30 18.92
CA ALA A 52 2.97 22.78 19.84
C ALA A 52 2.48 21.64 20.75
N ASP A 53 2.03 21.94 21.97
CA ASP A 53 1.77 20.90 22.98
C ASP A 53 0.61 19.94 22.62
N LEU A 54 -0.38 20.42 21.86
CA LEU A 54 -1.52 19.62 21.38
C LEU A 54 -1.36 19.13 19.93
N TRP A 55 -0.16 19.29 19.35
CA TRP A 55 0.19 18.89 17.99
C TRP A 55 -0.22 17.44 17.65
N ARG A 56 0.00 16.52 18.61
CA ARG A 56 -0.31 15.10 18.46
C ARG A 56 -1.82 14.81 18.43
N ASP A 57 -2.63 15.65 19.07
CA ASP A 57 -4.06 15.42 19.23
C ASP A 57 -4.92 16.00 18.10
N ARG A 58 -4.50 17.11 17.47
CA ARG A 58 -5.24 17.67 16.31
C ARG A 58 -4.95 16.96 14.98
N ASN A 59 -3.76 16.39 14.80
CA ASN A 59 -3.36 15.75 13.53
C ASN A 59 -3.75 14.26 13.42
N ARG A 60 -4.80 13.81 14.13
CA ARG A 60 -5.40 12.47 13.94
C ARG A 60 -6.00 12.25 12.54
N ARG A 61 -6.18 13.31 11.74
CA ARG A 61 -6.50 13.18 10.31
C ARG A 61 -5.20 13.30 9.49
N PRO A 62 -4.73 12.24 8.82
CA PRO A 62 -3.63 12.35 7.88
C PRO A 62 -4.11 13.22 6.71
N MET A 63 -3.75 14.51 6.71
CA MET A 63 -4.11 15.54 5.71
C MET A 63 -3.42 15.29 4.36
N GLY A 64 -3.48 14.05 3.85
CA GLY A 64 -2.78 13.63 2.64
C GLY A 64 -1.26 13.79 2.72
N LEU A 65 -0.68 13.98 3.91
CA LEU A 65 0.78 14.14 4.14
C LEU A 65 1.54 12.81 4.09
N HIS A 66 0.87 11.70 3.80
CA HIS A 66 1.49 10.37 3.66
C HIS A 66 2.62 10.30 2.62
N THR A 67 2.62 11.20 1.63
CA THR A 67 3.67 11.34 0.60
C THR A 67 4.62 12.50 0.87
N ALA A 68 4.40 13.27 1.94
CA ALA A 68 5.28 14.37 2.29
C ALA A 68 6.50 13.86 3.05
N PHE A 69 7.68 14.39 2.74
CA PHE A 69 8.92 14.02 3.42
C PHE A 69 9.59 15.23 4.06
N PRO A 70 10.17 15.09 5.26
CA PRO A 70 10.91 16.16 5.90
C PRO A 70 12.23 16.40 5.16
N PHE A 71 12.64 17.66 5.01
CA PHE A 71 13.92 18.00 4.37
C PHE A 71 14.76 19.02 5.15
N LEU A 72 14.16 19.75 6.08
CA LEU A 72 14.86 20.72 6.91
C LEU A 72 14.16 20.87 8.26
N SER A 73 14.91 21.29 9.27
CA SER A 73 14.36 21.71 10.57
C SER A 73 15.22 22.81 11.15
N ARG A 74 14.62 23.65 12.00
CA ARG A 74 15.32 24.66 12.81
C ARG A 74 14.69 24.78 14.20
N PRO A 75 15.43 25.26 15.21
CA PRO A 75 14.81 25.68 16.46
C PRO A 75 13.79 26.82 16.22
N MET A 76 12.76 26.84 17.05
CA MET A 76 11.84 27.98 17.11
C MET A 76 12.49 29.15 17.84
N THR A 77 12.18 30.38 17.40
CA THR A 77 12.52 31.60 18.15
C THR A 77 11.66 31.72 19.40
N LYS A 78 12.07 32.51 20.40
CA LYS A 78 11.23 32.81 21.57
C LYS A 78 9.91 33.46 21.19
N GLY A 79 9.91 34.25 20.11
CA GLY A 79 8.71 34.85 19.53
C GLY A 79 7.72 33.80 19.04
N GLU A 80 8.19 32.84 18.25
CA GLU A 80 7.37 31.70 17.78
C GLU A 80 6.89 30.83 18.95
N ILE A 81 7.74 30.59 19.95
CA ILE A 81 7.36 29.83 21.15
C ILE A 81 6.26 30.57 21.93
N GLU A 82 6.37 31.89 22.11
CA GLU A 82 5.32 32.70 22.79
C GLU A 82 4.04 32.74 21.96
N TYR A 83 4.13 32.87 20.63
CA TYR A 83 2.97 32.89 19.73
C TYR A 83 2.20 31.56 19.74
N HIS A 84 2.91 30.43 19.61
CA HIS A 84 2.33 29.09 19.56
C HIS A 84 1.96 28.52 20.93
N HIS A 85 2.38 29.17 22.02
CA HIS A 85 1.91 28.84 23.36
C HIS A 85 0.44 29.24 23.58
N PHE A 86 -0.01 30.35 22.96
CA PHE A 86 -1.39 30.87 23.12
C PHE A 86 -2.30 30.64 21.90
N ASP A 87 -1.76 30.60 20.68
CA ASP A 87 -2.54 30.35 19.46
C ASP A 87 -2.59 28.86 19.10
N TRP A 88 -3.62 28.19 19.61
CA TRP A 88 -3.90 26.77 19.36
C TRP A 88 -4.49 26.49 17.97
N ARG A 89 -4.74 27.51 17.12
CA ARG A 89 -5.51 27.36 15.88
C ARG A 89 -4.66 27.01 14.65
N LEU A 90 -3.42 27.50 14.57
CA LEU A 90 -2.53 27.33 13.41
C LEU A 90 -1.24 26.58 13.79
N CYS A 91 -1.17 25.29 13.45
CA CYS A 91 0.02 24.46 13.71
C CYS A 91 0.97 24.37 12.51
N TYR A 92 0.61 24.99 11.37
CA TYR A 92 1.42 24.92 10.15
C TYR A 92 1.10 26.00 9.12
N HIS A 93 2.12 26.33 8.31
CA HIS A 93 2.00 27.16 7.12
C HIS A 93 2.18 26.33 5.85
N GLN A 94 1.60 26.80 4.74
CA GLN A 94 1.71 26.17 3.43
C GLN A 94 2.28 27.18 2.44
N TYR A 95 3.30 26.76 1.69
CA TYR A 95 3.94 27.57 0.67
C TYR A 95 3.90 26.84 -0.68
N GLU A 96 3.39 27.55 -1.68
CA GLU A 96 3.40 27.16 -3.09
C GLU A 96 4.52 27.86 -3.88
N ASP A 97 5.21 28.81 -3.25
CA ASP A 97 6.29 29.58 -3.87
C ASP A 97 7.49 29.67 -2.92
N TRP A 98 8.68 29.40 -3.46
CA TRP A 98 9.96 29.50 -2.76
C TRP A 98 10.24 30.93 -2.31
N GLU A 99 9.89 31.95 -3.11
CA GLU A 99 10.17 33.34 -2.73
C GLU A 99 9.34 33.77 -1.52
N ARG A 100 8.10 33.28 -1.41
CA ARG A 100 7.25 33.56 -0.24
C ARG A 100 7.75 32.86 1.01
N LEU A 101 8.27 31.64 0.87
CA LEU A 101 8.89 30.92 1.97
C LEU A 101 10.16 31.62 2.44
N ILE A 102 11.07 31.95 1.52
CA ILE A 102 12.33 32.62 1.83
C ILE A 102 12.06 33.96 2.50
N TYR A 103 11.14 34.77 1.97
CA TYR A 103 10.79 36.06 2.57
C TYR A 103 10.26 35.93 4.00
N ALA A 104 9.43 34.92 4.27
CA ALA A 104 8.93 34.68 5.63
C ALA A 104 10.05 34.25 6.57
N GLU A 105 10.94 33.38 6.11
CA GLU A 105 12.03 32.83 6.90
C GLU A 105 13.22 33.78 7.08
N GLU A 106 13.39 34.79 6.22
CA GLU A 106 14.44 35.80 6.37
C GLU A 106 14.27 36.58 7.67
N LYS A 107 13.02 36.96 8.00
CA LYS A 107 12.71 37.64 9.25
C LYS A 107 12.91 36.75 10.48
N GLU A 108 12.45 35.50 10.42
CA GLU A 108 12.62 34.55 11.53
C GLU A 108 14.09 34.17 11.74
N ALA A 109 14.90 34.13 10.67
CA ALA A 109 16.32 33.89 10.76
C ALA A 109 17.08 35.06 11.40
N GLU A 110 16.71 36.31 11.11
CA GLU A 110 17.26 37.49 11.79
C GLU A 110 17.00 37.42 13.30
N ASP A 111 15.76 37.12 13.69
CA ASP A 111 15.38 36.96 15.10
C ASP A 111 16.10 35.77 15.75
N LEU A 112 16.33 34.68 15.01
CA LEU A 112 17.07 33.52 15.49
C LEU A 112 18.57 33.83 15.70
N ASP A 113 19.17 34.63 14.82
CA ASP A 113 20.57 35.05 14.95
C ASP A 113 20.78 35.99 16.15
N LEU A 114 19.76 36.76 16.56
CA LEU A 114 19.78 37.54 17.80
C LEU A 114 19.78 36.66 19.05
N GLU A 115 19.17 35.48 18.98
CA GLU A 115 19.12 34.51 20.08
C GLU A 115 20.33 33.57 20.12
N ASN A 116 20.80 33.15 18.93
CA ASN A 116 21.91 32.23 18.75
C ASN A 116 22.68 32.60 17.48
N GLU A 117 23.83 33.25 17.67
CA GLU A 117 24.63 33.83 16.59
C GLU A 117 24.97 32.81 15.49
N GLY A 118 24.56 33.11 14.25
CA GLY A 118 24.84 32.30 13.07
C GLY A 118 23.81 31.19 12.78
N ALA A 119 22.91 30.87 13.71
CA ALA A 119 21.93 29.81 13.53
C ALA A 119 20.89 30.11 12.42
N GLY A 120 20.46 31.38 12.31
CA GLY A 120 19.53 31.86 11.29
C GLY A 120 20.18 31.93 9.92
N THR A 121 21.35 32.56 9.82
CA THR A 121 22.11 32.64 8.55
C THR A 121 22.47 31.26 7.99
N ASP A 122 22.89 30.31 8.82
CA ASP A 122 23.19 28.94 8.39
C ASP A 122 21.92 28.20 7.95
N PHE A 123 20.81 28.41 8.65
CA PHE A 123 19.52 27.87 8.25
C PHE A 123 19.09 28.41 6.87
N LEU A 124 19.17 29.72 6.63
CA LEU A 124 18.81 30.32 5.34
C LEU A 124 19.67 29.81 4.19
N LYS A 125 20.98 29.65 4.41
CA LYS A 125 21.89 29.05 3.40
C LYS A 125 21.44 27.63 3.06
N ARG A 126 21.12 26.82 4.08
CA ARG A 126 20.61 25.46 3.89
C ARG A 126 19.28 25.47 3.16
N LEU A 127 18.33 26.32 3.57
CA LEU A 127 17.01 26.46 2.95
C LEU A 127 17.13 26.84 1.45
N LYS A 128 17.95 27.84 1.12
CA LYS A 128 18.20 28.27 -0.26
C LYS A 128 18.84 27.16 -1.10
N SER A 129 19.66 26.29 -0.51
CA SER A 129 20.25 25.12 -1.21
C SER A 129 19.21 24.06 -1.64
N PHE A 130 18.03 24.03 -1.02
CA PHE A 130 16.95 23.10 -1.40
C PHE A 130 16.08 23.62 -2.54
N ARG A 131 16.20 24.91 -2.90
CA ARG A 131 15.42 25.52 -3.98
C ARG A 131 15.59 24.80 -5.32
N SER A 132 16.80 24.36 -5.66
CA SER A 132 17.09 23.60 -6.88
C SER A 132 16.70 22.12 -6.78
N LYS A 133 16.64 21.57 -5.56
CA LYS A 133 16.35 20.15 -5.30
C LYS A 133 14.85 19.85 -5.21
N ILE A 134 14.04 20.86 -4.89
CA ILE A 134 12.62 20.72 -4.60
C ILE A 134 11.82 21.67 -5.51
N PRO A 135 11.31 21.19 -6.66
CA PRO A 135 10.57 22.03 -7.59
C PRO A 135 9.13 22.26 -7.10
N LEU A 136 8.78 23.53 -6.84
CA LEU A 136 7.40 23.95 -6.53
C LEU A 136 6.59 24.38 -7.76
N LYS A 137 7.27 24.66 -8.89
CA LYS A 137 6.65 24.89 -10.19
C LYS A 137 7.12 23.78 -11.12
N ALA A 138 6.28 22.75 -11.32
CA ALA A 138 6.57 21.72 -12.29
C ALA A 138 6.26 22.27 -13.70
N ASN A 139 7.30 22.63 -14.46
CA ASN A 139 7.19 22.62 -15.92
C ASN A 139 7.10 21.16 -16.34
N LEU A 140 5.89 20.71 -16.66
CA LEU A 140 5.63 19.41 -17.25
C LEU A 140 6.15 19.44 -18.70
N GLY A 141 7.44 19.19 -18.93
CA GLY A 141 7.96 19.23 -20.30
C GLY A 141 9.38 18.72 -20.59
N GLU A 142 10.29 18.64 -19.61
CA GLU A 142 11.69 18.30 -19.94
C GLU A 142 12.14 17.03 -19.19
N LEU A 143 12.43 15.98 -19.98
CA LEU A 143 13.24 14.86 -19.51
C LEU A 143 14.65 15.38 -19.16
N PRO A 144 15.30 14.84 -18.11
CA PRO A 144 16.69 15.18 -17.83
C PRO A 144 17.58 14.77 -19.01
N PRO A 145 18.64 15.55 -19.32
CA PRO A 145 19.55 15.23 -20.42
C PRO A 145 20.27 13.91 -20.17
N ASP A 146 20.42 13.12 -21.22
CA ASP A 146 21.16 11.86 -21.17
C ASP A 146 22.63 12.10 -20.80
N PRO A 147 23.22 11.25 -19.93
CA PRO A 147 24.62 11.38 -19.56
C PRO A 147 25.54 11.12 -20.77
N PRO A 148 26.72 11.76 -20.82
CA PRO A 148 27.65 11.60 -21.95
C PRO A 148 28.14 10.15 -22.07
N GLU A 149 28.19 9.65 -23.30
CA GLU A 149 28.73 8.32 -23.62
C GLU A 149 30.21 8.22 -23.21
N LEU A 150 30.50 7.34 -22.24
CA LEU A 150 31.85 6.93 -21.91
C LEU A 150 32.37 5.94 -22.95
N GLN A 151 33.68 5.97 -23.20
CA GLN A 151 34.37 5.07 -24.13
C GLN A 151 34.13 3.59 -23.76
N ALA A 152 33.95 2.73 -24.76
CA ALA A 152 33.58 1.33 -24.56
C ALA A 152 34.65 0.56 -23.75
N ASP A 153 34.28 0.10 -22.56
CA ASP A 153 35.09 -0.77 -21.71
C ASP A 153 35.41 -2.10 -22.43
N GLY A 154 36.55 -2.73 -22.11
CA GLY A 154 36.95 -4.02 -22.69
C GLY A 154 35.96 -5.18 -22.46
N GLU A 155 35.09 -5.08 -21.45
CA GLU A 155 33.95 -6.00 -21.23
C GLU A 155 32.92 -5.92 -22.36
N THR A 156 32.66 -4.71 -22.88
CA THR A 156 31.70 -4.46 -23.96
C THR A 156 32.16 -5.05 -25.30
N VAL A 157 33.47 -5.02 -25.56
CA VAL A 157 34.08 -5.61 -26.76
C VAL A 157 33.95 -7.12 -26.72
N TYR A 158 34.35 -7.75 -25.61
CA TYR A 158 34.26 -9.19 -25.44
C TYR A 158 32.82 -9.72 -25.44
N LEU A 159 31.87 -8.95 -24.87
CA LEU A 159 30.45 -9.31 -24.92
C LEU A 159 29.90 -9.31 -26.34
N ARG A 160 30.30 -8.33 -27.17
CA ARG A 160 29.90 -8.26 -28.58
C ARG A 160 30.47 -9.42 -29.39
N GLU A 161 31.76 -9.71 -29.21
CA GLU A 161 32.38 -10.89 -29.83
C GLU A 161 31.65 -12.20 -29.47
N LEU A 162 31.21 -12.33 -28.22
CA LEU A 162 30.49 -13.51 -27.73
C LEU A 162 29.04 -13.59 -28.25
N ILE A 163 28.40 -12.45 -28.50
CA ILE A 163 27.08 -12.39 -29.15
C ILE A 163 27.21 -12.79 -30.63
N ASP A 164 28.23 -12.29 -31.31
CA ASP A 164 28.43 -12.49 -32.75
C ASP A 164 28.92 -13.92 -33.08
N SER A 165 29.80 -14.48 -32.24
CA SER A 165 30.40 -15.81 -32.46
C SER A 165 29.76 -16.94 -31.63
N GLY A 166 28.88 -16.61 -30.68
CA GLY A 166 28.37 -17.57 -29.69
C GLY A 166 27.55 -18.73 -30.26
N ASN A 167 26.89 -18.53 -31.40
CA ASN A 167 26.11 -19.58 -32.08
C ASN A 167 26.98 -20.60 -32.82
N ALA A 168 28.26 -20.29 -33.06
CA ALA A 168 29.22 -21.19 -33.71
C ALA A 168 29.95 -22.12 -32.71
N LEU A 169 29.82 -21.84 -31.40
CA LEU A 169 30.46 -22.62 -30.34
C LEU A 169 29.64 -23.87 -30.00
N ASN A 170 30.31 -24.93 -29.54
CA ASN A 170 29.62 -26.12 -29.03
C ASN A 170 29.31 -26.01 -27.52
N ALA A 171 28.37 -26.85 -27.04
CA ALA A 171 27.94 -26.82 -25.63
C ALA A 171 29.08 -27.09 -24.63
N ALA A 172 30.11 -27.86 -25.01
CA ALA A 172 31.24 -28.17 -24.15
C ALA A 172 32.21 -26.98 -24.02
N GLU A 173 32.42 -26.22 -25.10
CA GLU A 173 33.20 -24.98 -25.14
C GLU A 173 32.52 -23.87 -24.35
N VAL A 174 31.21 -23.68 -24.55
CA VAL A 174 30.43 -22.71 -23.76
C VAL A 174 30.43 -23.09 -22.28
N GLY A 175 30.37 -24.38 -21.95
CA GLY A 175 30.51 -24.89 -20.58
C GLY A 175 31.86 -24.56 -19.94
N LYS A 176 32.97 -24.77 -20.67
CA LYS A 176 34.32 -24.42 -20.19
C LYS A 176 34.48 -22.91 -20.00
N LEU A 177 34.05 -22.11 -20.97
CA LEU A 177 34.09 -20.64 -20.86
C LEU A 177 33.26 -20.14 -19.66
N LEU A 178 32.12 -20.78 -19.37
CA LEU A 178 31.30 -20.44 -18.21
C LEU A 178 32.04 -20.75 -16.89
N ASP A 179 32.68 -21.93 -16.79
CA ASP A 179 33.44 -22.32 -15.61
C ASP A 179 34.69 -21.45 -15.38
N ASP A 180 35.39 -21.09 -16.46
CA ASP A 180 36.57 -20.23 -16.40
C ASP A 180 36.19 -18.80 -16.02
N GLU A 181 35.11 -18.26 -16.59
CA GLU A 181 34.61 -16.92 -16.24
C GLU A 181 34.10 -16.87 -14.79
N LEU A 182 33.50 -17.95 -14.27
CA LEU A 182 33.11 -18.05 -12.87
C LEU A 182 34.30 -18.06 -11.90
N LYS A 183 35.46 -18.59 -12.32
CA LYS A 183 36.66 -18.68 -11.49
C LYS A 183 37.56 -17.44 -11.59
N THR A 184 37.59 -16.77 -12.73
CA THR A 184 38.57 -15.70 -13.02
C THR A 184 38.00 -14.30 -12.79
N GLN A 185 37.17 -13.80 -13.70
CA GLN A 185 36.78 -12.39 -13.77
C GLN A 185 35.34 -12.12 -13.31
N GLN A 186 34.47 -13.13 -13.32
CA GLN A 186 33.08 -13.08 -12.85
C GLN A 186 32.25 -11.93 -13.46
N ARG A 187 32.50 -11.59 -14.73
CA ARG A 187 31.81 -10.48 -15.40
C ARG A 187 30.33 -10.81 -15.61
N PRO A 188 29.40 -10.01 -15.04
CA PRO A 188 27.99 -10.39 -14.99
C PRO A 188 27.32 -10.43 -16.36
N ALA A 189 27.71 -9.55 -17.30
CA ALA A 189 27.15 -9.55 -18.65
C ALA A 189 27.54 -10.82 -19.42
N VAL A 190 28.83 -11.18 -19.36
CA VAL A 190 29.40 -12.37 -20.00
C VAL A 190 28.80 -13.65 -19.42
N LEU A 191 28.68 -13.74 -18.09
CA LEU A 191 28.08 -14.92 -17.43
C LEU A 191 26.61 -15.11 -17.81
N ILE A 192 25.84 -14.03 -17.96
CA ILE A 192 24.44 -14.11 -18.40
C ILE A 192 24.35 -14.55 -19.86
N ALA A 193 25.23 -14.02 -20.72
CA ALA A 193 25.32 -14.40 -22.13
C ALA A 193 25.65 -15.90 -22.30
N LEU A 194 26.71 -16.37 -21.63
CA LEU A 194 27.14 -17.78 -21.65
C LEU A 194 26.07 -18.73 -21.11
N ARG A 195 25.36 -18.38 -20.02
CA ARG A 195 24.25 -19.18 -19.50
C ARG A 195 23.09 -19.27 -20.48
N GLN A 196 22.79 -18.18 -21.18
CA GLN A 196 21.71 -18.16 -22.16
C GLN A 196 22.06 -18.97 -23.41
N LEU A 197 23.31 -18.88 -23.89
CA LEU A 197 23.84 -19.75 -24.94
C LEU A 197 23.77 -21.22 -24.53
N TYR A 198 24.23 -21.54 -23.32
CA TYR A 198 24.18 -22.90 -22.79
C TYR A 198 22.75 -23.47 -22.74
N GLN A 199 21.77 -22.64 -22.34
CA GLN A 199 20.36 -23.02 -22.29
C GLN A 199 19.72 -23.21 -23.68
N ASN A 200 20.22 -22.52 -24.71
CA ASN A 200 19.68 -22.60 -26.06
C ASN A 200 20.02 -23.95 -26.73
N PHE A 201 21.14 -24.61 -26.39
CA PHE A 201 21.48 -25.93 -26.93
C PHE A 201 20.45 -27.03 -26.57
N GLY A 202 19.66 -26.85 -25.52
CA GLY A 202 18.62 -27.80 -25.09
C GLY A 202 17.22 -27.54 -25.67
N LYS A 203 17.07 -26.56 -26.56
CA LYS A 203 15.77 -26.10 -27.09
C LYS A 203 15.69 -26.21 -28.60
N GLN A 204 14.48 -26.48 -29.11
CA GLN A 204 14.16 -26.38 -30.54
C GLN A 204 14.38 -24.95 -31.04
N GLU A 205 14.77 -24.79 -32.31
CA GLU A 205 15.16 -23.50 -32.91
C GLU A 205 14.11 -22.40 -32.71
N ASP A 206 12.82 -22.71 -32.86
CA ASP A 206 11.70 -21.78 -32.64
C ASP A 206 11.52 -21.30 -31.18
N HIS A 207 12.25 -21.90 -30.23
CA HIS A 207 12.19 -21.59 -28.80
C HIS A 207 13.54 -21.14 -28.23
N GLN A 208 14.55 -20.94 -29.08
CA GLN A 208 15.82 -20.37 -28.67
C GLN A 208 15.65 -18.89 -28.36
N ASN A 209 16.25 -18.44 -27.26
CA ASN A 209 16.19 -17.05 -26.87
C ASN A 209 17.26 -16.27 -27.62
N GLU A 210 16.86 -15.33 -28.46
CA GLU A 210 17.78 -14.42 -29.16
C GLU A 210 18.72 -13.71 -28.17
N LEU A 211 20.03 -13.77 -28.44
CA LEU A 211 21.05 -13.08 -27.66
C LEU A 211 21.23 -11.68 -28.24
N THR A 212 20.71 -10.66 -27.55
CA THR A 212 20.94 -9.27 -27.92
C THR A 212 21.63 -8.52 -26.77
N GLU A 213 22.54 -7.61 -27.10
CA GLU A 213 23.30 -6.80 -26.12
C GLU A 213 22.34 -6.08 -25.15
N GLN A 214 21.26 -5.49 -25.69
CA GLN A 214 20.23 -4.81 -24.90
C GLN A 214 19.52 -5.75 -23.90
N SER A 215 19.20 -6.98 -24.31
CA SER A 215 18.55 -7.95 -23.43
C SER A 215 19.46 -8.39 -22.28
N ILE A 216 20.76 -8.54 -22.54
CA ILE A 216 21.76 -8.93 -21.55
C ILE A 216 21.99 -7.78 -20.57
N ARG A 217 22.19 -6.55 -21.05
CA ARG A 217 22.34 -5.35 -20.20
C ARG A 217 21.13 -5.19 -19.27
N ARG A 218 19.92 -5.34 -19.79
CA ARG A 218 18.69 -5.31 -18.98
C ARG A 218 18.66 -6.41 -17.90
N LYS A 219 19.17 -7.61 -18.19
CA LYS A 219 19.26 -8.70 -17.20
C LYS A 219 20.31 -8.41 -16.13
N VAL A 220 21.45 -7.82 -16.50
CA VAL A 220 22.49 -7.37 -15.56
C VAL A 220 21.92 -6.33 -14.61
N GLU A 221 21.25 -5.30 -15.12
CA GLU A 221 20.61 -4.26 -14.32
C GLU A 221 19.60 -4.86 -13.33
N LEU A 222 18.73 -5.78 -13.79
CA LEU A 222 17.77 -6.46 -12.93
C LEU A 222 18.45 -7.31 -11.85
N GLN A 223 19.57 -7.97 -12.16
CA GLN A 223 20.34 -8.75 -11.18
C GLN A 223 20.96 -7.83 -10.12
N GLN A 224 21.59 -6.73 -10.53
CA GLN A 224 22.17 -5.73 -9.63
C GLN A 224 21.10 -5.10 -8.73
N GLN A 225 19.94 -4.73 -9.29
CA GLN A 225 18.80 -4.22 -8.53
C GLN A 225 18.29 -5.23 -7.49
N ARG A 226 18.20 -6.53 -7.83
CA ARG A 226 17.79 -7.58 -6.89
C ARG A 226 18.82 -7.77 -5.77
N ALA A 227 20.10 -7.83 -6.11
CA ALA A 227 21.19 -7.97 -5.13
C ALA A 227 21.18 -6.81 -4.13
N ARG A 228 21.07 -5.57 -4.65
CA ARG A 228 20.93 -4.35 -3.86
C ARG A 228 19.73 -4.42 -2.92
N ARG A 229 18.53 -4.70 -3.44
CA ARG A 229 17.29 -4.86 -2.65
C ARG A 229 17.45 -5.87 -1.51
N ASN A 230 18.04 -7.02 -1.79
CA ASN A 230 18.22 -8.06 -0.79
C ASN A 230 19.25 -7.69 0.28
N PHE A 231 20.32 -6.98 -0.10
CA PHE A 231 21.27 -6.43 0.86
C PHE A 231 20.60 -5.39 1.77
N VAL A 232 19.94 -4.40 1.16
CA VAL A 232 19.20 -3.31 1.85
C VAL A 232 18.20 -3.88 2.85
N ARG A 233 17.38 -4.86 2.43
CA ARG A 233 16.39 -5.49 3.30
C ARG A 233 17.02 -6.23 4.48
N ARG A 234 18.15 -6.91 4.27
CA ARG A 234 18.87 -7.61 5.35
C ARG A 234 19.46 -6.63 6.36
N VAL A 235 20.14 -5.59 5.88
CA VAL A 235 20.70 -4.53 6.71
C VAL A 235 19.61 -3.84 7.51
N TYR A 236 18.53 -3.41 6.84
CA TYR A 236 17.41 -2.75 7.48
C TYR A 236 16.69 -3.63 8.51
N ALA A 237 16.56 -4.94 8.27
CA ALA A 237 15.98 -5.86 9.23
C ALA A 237 16.84 -6.01 10.50
N LYS A 238 18.16 -5.94 10.36
CA LYS A 238 19.13 -6.10 11.46
C LYS A 238 19.31 -4.81 12.27
N ASN A 239 19.41 -3.66 11.61
CA ASN A 239 19.71 -2.38 12.24
C ASN A 239 18.95 -1.23 11.55
N LYS A 240 17.71 -0.96 12.00
CA LYS A 240 16.82 0.02 11.35
C LYS A 240 17.30 1.47 11.46
N LEU A 241 17.97 1.82 12.56
CA LEU A 241 18.35 3.19 12.89
C LEU A 241 19.56 3.67 12.07
N PHE A 242 20.53 2.79 11.84
CA PHE A 242 21.75 3.09 11.08
C PHE A 242 21.79 2.39 9.72
N ALA A 243 20.65 1.85 9.26
CA ALA A 243 20.58 1.08 8.01
C ALA A 243 21.10 1.88 6.81
N LEU A 244 20.76 3.17 6.74
CA LEU A 244 21.13 4.01 5.60
C LEU A 244 22.64 4.21 5.54
N GLU A 245 23.31 4.46 6.67
CA GLU A 245 24.76 4.61 6.75
C GLU A 245 25.48 3.32 6.35
N GLU A 246 25.01 2.17 6.83
CA GLU A 246 25.58 0.86 6.47
C GLU A 246 25.33 0.52 4.98
N ILE A 247 24.22 0.97 4.40
CA ILE A 247 23.94 0.83 2.97
C ILE A 247 24.84 1.74 2.14
N LEU A 248 25.06 2.99 2.57
CA LEU A 248 25.90 3.97 1.89
C LEU A 248 27.36 3.53 1.78
N ILE A 249 27.88 2.75 2.74
CA ILE A 249 29.23 2.15 2.66
C ILE A 249 29.38 1.28 1.41
N LYS A 250 28.34 0.53 1.04
CA LYS A 250 28.36 -0.39 -0.12
C LYS A 250 27.82 0.23 -1.40
N TYR A 251 26.91 1.18 -1.27
CA TYR A 251 26.27 1.88 -2.38
C TYR A 251 26.30 3.40 -2.08
N PRO A 252 27.39 4.10 -2.43
CA PRO A 252 27.57 5.51 -2.07
C PRO A 252 26.50 6.44 -2.65
N ASP A 253 25.99 6.11 -3.84
CA ASP A 253 24.94 6.87 -4.53
C ASP A 253 23.52 6.51 -4.05
N TYR A 254 23.41 5.68 -3.01
CA TYR A 254 22.12 5.16 -2.57
C TYR A 254 21.33 6.21 -1.80
N THR A 255 20.22 6.65 -2.38
CA THR A 255 19.38 7.68 -1.78
C THR A 255 18.32 7.11 -0.84
N THR A 256 17.77 7.98 -0.01
CA THR A 256 16.61 7.67 0.85
C THR A 256 15.39 7.22 0.05
N ASP A 257 15.21 7.72 -1.18
CA ASP A 257 14.12 7.31 -2.07
C ASP A 257 14.30 5.87 -2.54
N MET A 258 15.54 5.49 -2.84
CA MET A 258 15.89 4.11 -3.20
C MET A 258 15.65 3.15 -2.03
N LEU A 259 15.96 3.58 -0.80
CA LEU A 259 15.68 2.81 0.42
C LEU A 259 14.19 2.53 0.54
N CYS A 260 13.35 3.56 0.43
CA CYS A 260 11.89 3.43 0.47
C CYS A 260 11.37 2.50 -0.62
N ALA A 261 11.85 2.65 -1.86
CA ALA A 261 11.45 1.82 -2.98
C ALA A 261 11.86 0.34 -2.81
N ASP A 262 13.06 0.08 -2.31
CA ASP A 262 13.60 -1.27 -2.15
C ASP A 262 13.01 -1.99 -0.91
N LEU A 263 12.66 -1.24 0.14
CA LEU A 263 11.91 -1.74 1.32
C LEU A 263 10.42 -1.90 1.07
N HIS A 264 9.86 -1.26 0.04
CA HIS A 264 8.46 -1.41 -0.32
C HIS A 264 8.19 -2.84 -0.80
N ILE A 265 7.83 -3.71 0.15
CA ILE A 265 7.25 -5.00 -0.14
C ILE A 265 5.84 -4.69 -0.64
N LYS A 266 5.64 -4.72 -1.96
CA LYS A 266 4.29 -4.88 -2.50
C LYS A 266 3.72 -6.10 -1.80
N ARG A 267 2.80 -5.90 -0.83
CA ARG A 267 2.04 -7.02 -0.26
C ARG A 267 1.51 -7.78 -1.45
N LYS A 268 1.77 -9.10 -1.52
CA LYS A 268 1.06 -9.95 -2.48
C LYS A 268 -0.40 -9.56 -2.30
N ALA A 269 -1.03 -8.97 -3.32
CA ALA A 269 -2.45 -8.72 -3.29
C ALA A 269 -3.07 -10.05 -2.90
N ASP A 270 -3.81 -10.09 -1.79
CA ASP A 270 -4.48 -11.31 -1.36
C ASP A 270 -5.26 -11.78 -2.57
N LYS A 271 -4.81 -12.89 -3.19
CA LYS A 271 -5.54 -13.49 -4.30
C LYS A 271 -6.94 -13.69 -3.75
N ARG A 272 -7.95 -13.07 -4.37
CA ARG A 272 -9.37 -13.28 -4.04
C ARG A 272 -9.52 -14.78 -3.83
N LYS A 273 -9.74 -15.21 -2.58
CA LYS A 273 -10.01 -16.62 -2.31
C LYS A 273 -11.20 -16.96 -3.20
N LYS A 274 -11.05 -17.93 -4.11
CA LYS A 274 -12.18 -18.41 -4.91
C LYS A 274 -13.24 -18.83 -3.91
N HIS A 275 -14.29 -18.02 -3.77
CA HIS A 275 -15.40 -18.35 -2.88
C HIS A 275 -16.08 -19.57 -3.51
N LYS A 276 -16.07 -20.71 -2.83
CA LYS A 276 -16.84 -21.85 -3.29
C LYS A 276 -18.31 -21.42 -3.32
N PRO A 277 -19.06 -21.69 -4.40
CA PRO A 277 -20.48 -21.36 -4.42
C PRO A 277 -21.16 -22.05 -3.24
N ILE A 278 -21.98 -21.29 -2.50
CA ILE A 278 -22.83 -21.87 -1.47
C ILE A 278 -23.96 -22.58 -2.21
N THR A 279 -24.04 -23.89 -2.04
CA THR A 279 -25.03 -24.76 -2.69
C THR A 279 -26.09 -25.27 -1.71
N ASP A 280 -25.79 -25.23 -0.40
CA ASP A 280 -26.68 -25.59 0.71
C ASP A 280 -27.92 -24.68 0.74
N LEU A 281 -29.11 -25.30 0.69
CA LEU A 281 -30.41 -24.65 0.73
C LEU A 281 -30.55 -23.66 1.89
N ARG A 282 -30.16 -24.06 3.11
CA ARG A 282 -30.37 -23.24 4.31
C ARG A 282 -29.51 -21.98 4.26
N ARG A 283 -28.26 -22.11 3.81
CA ARG A 283 -27.36 -20.96 3.61
C ARG A 283 -27.81 -20.06 2.46
N CYS A 284 -28.27 -20.63 1.34
CA CYS A 284 -28.86 -19.86 0.24
C CYS A 284 -30.08 -19.04 0.70
N GLN A 285 -30.94 -19.61 1.54
CA GLN A 285 -32.09 -18.89 2.11
C GLN A 285 -31.65 -17.77 3.06
N LEU A 286 -30.66 -18.02 3.93
CA LEU A 286 -30.10 -17.00 4.82
C LEU A 286 -29.50 -15.83 4.03
N GLU A 287 -28.77 -16.08 2.94
CA GLU A 287 -28.24 -15.02 2.08
C GLU A 287 -29.35 -14.20 1.42
N LYS A 288 -30.40 -14.84 0.90
CA LYS A 288 -31.55 -14.14 0.31
C LYS A 288 -32.26 -13.25 1.33
N LEU A 289 -32.47 -13.75 2.56
CA LEU A 289 -33.10 -12.97 3.63
C LEU A 289 -32.19 -11.84 4.13
N ALA A 290 -30.88 -12.07 4.23
CA ALA A 290 -29.91 -11.04 4.60
C ALA A 290 -29.83 -9.94 3.53
N HIS A 291 -29.91 -10.31 2.24
CA HIS A 291 -29.99 -9.36 1.15
C HIS A 291 -31.30 -8.55 1.21
N LEU A 292 -32.43 -9.21 1.47
CA LEU A 292 -33.73 -8.56 1.66
C LEU A 292 -33.69 -7.54 2.81
N LEU A 293 -33.02 -7.84 3.92
CA LEU A 293 -32.85 -6.89 5.04
C LEU A 293 -31.95 -5.70 4.70
N ARG A 294 -30.90 -5.91 3.89
CA ARG A 294 -29.93 -4.86 3.57
C ARG A 294 -30.42 -3.90 2.48
N TYR A 295 -31.17 -4.40 1.53
CA TYR A 295 -31.51 -3.68 0.31
C TYR A 295 -33.00 -3.62 0.01
N GLY A 296 -33.83 -4.40 0.70
CA GLY A 296 -35.28 -4.40 0.51
C GLY A 296 -35.95 -3.28 1.31
N GLN A 297 -36.92 -2.61 0.68
CA GLN A 297 -37.85 -1.73 1.39
C GLN A 297 -38.91 -2.60 2.05
N LEU A 298 -38.76 -2.85 3.35
CA LEU A 298 -39.66 -3.69 4.14
C LEU A 298 -40.51 -2.83 5.07
N ASN A 299 -41.80 -3.12 5.15
CA ASN A 299 -42.65 -2.61 6.23
C ASN A 299 -42.37 -3.38 7.54
N ASP A 300 -42.82 -2.85 8.67
CA ASP A 300 -42.49 -3.40 10.00
C ASP A 300 -42.89 -4.88 10.16
N LYS A 301 -44.04 -5.27 9.60
CA LYS A 301 -44.50 -6.67 9.64
C LYS A 301 -43.58 -7.58 8.82
N ALA A 302 -43.20 -7.18 7.62
CA ALA A 302 -42.29 -7.94 6.76
C ALA A 302 -40.87 -7.98 7.33
N TYR A 303 -40.41 -6.88 7.96
CA TYR A 303 -39.14 -6.82 8.66
C TYR A 303 -39.09 -7.84 9.81
N ASN A 304 -40.09 -7.83 10.70
CA ASN A 304 -40.17 -8.76 11.83
C ASN A 304 -40.27 -10.22 11.38
N ASN A 305 -41.07 -10.50 10.35
CA ASN A 305 -41.14 -11.84 9.76
C ASN A 305 -39.79 -12.30 9.18
N THR A 306 -39.05 -11.39 8.54
CA THR A 306 -37.73 -11.68 7.97
C THR A 306 -36.71 -11.98 9.08
N CYS A 307 -36.67 -11.15 10.13
CA CYS A 307 -35.80 -11.35 11.29
C CYS A 307 -36.10 -12.68 12.01
N ASN A 308 -37.38 -12.99 12.26
CA ASN A 308 -37.79 -14.26 12.87
C ASN A 308 -37.36 -15.46 12.02
N ARG A 309 -37.52 -15.36 10.70
CA ARG A 309 -37.15 -16.45 9.78
C ARG A 309 -35.63 -16.65 9.72
N ILE A 310 -34.84 -15.57 9.76
CA ILE A 310 -33.38 -15.66 9.89
C ILE A 310 -33.00 -16.34 11.20
N ALA A 311 -33.61 -15.95 12.33
CA ALA A 311 -33.31 -16.54 13.64
C ALA A 311 -33.56 -18.06 13.65
N ILE A 312 -34.71 -18.50 13.11
CA ILE A 312 -35.07 -19.92 13.00
C ILE A 312 -34.07 -20.68 12.12
N LEU A 313 -33.76 -20.16 10.93
CA LEU A 313 -32.83 -20.81 10.00
C LEU A 313 -31.40 -20.85 10.54
N GLN A 314 -30.95 -19.79 11.22
CA GLN A 314 -29.64 -19.72 11.83
C GLN A 314 -29.52 -20.75 12.96
N HIS A 315 -30.53 -20.82 13.83
CA HIS A 315 -30.57 -21.80 14.91
C HIS A 315 -30.55 -23.24 14.38
N ALA A 316 -31.38 -23.54 13.39
CA ALA A 316 -31.40 -24.85 12.74
C ALA A 316 -30.06 -25.19 12.05
N HIS A 317 -29.38 -24.20 11.47
CA HIS A 317 -28.04 -24.38 10.88
C HIS A 317 -26.99 -24.71 11.94
N SER A 318 -26.97 -23.95 13.04
CA SER A 318 -26.04 -24.17 14.15
C SER A 318 -26.18 -25.57 14.77
N LEU A 319 -27.42 -26.04 14.91
CA LEU A 319 -27.72 -27.38 15.44
C LEU A 319 -27.68 -28.49 14.38
N ARG A 320 -27.38 -28.17 13.11
CA ARG A 320 -27.35 -29.12 11.99
C ARG A 320 -28.63 -29.96 11.87
N LEU A 321 -29.78 -29.36 12.15
CA LEU A 321 -31.08 -30.04 12.09
C LEU A 321 -31.44 -30.39 10.65
N PRO A 322 -32.18 -31.49 10.39
CA PRO A 322 -32.70 -31.80 9.06
C PRO A 322 -33.62 -30.68 8.54
N VAL A 323 -33.84 -30.64 7.23
CA VAL A 323 -34.76 -29.71 6.58
C VAL A 323 -36.10 -30.42 6.34
N PRO A 324 -37.16 -30.12 7.10
CA PRO A 324 -38.47 -30.69 6.85
C PRO A 324 -39.16 -29.98 5.69
N LEU A 325 -39.79 -30.76 4.81
CA LEU A 325 -40.67 -30.29 3.74
C LEU A 325 -42.03 -30.96 3.90
N LEU A 326 -43.06 -30.17 4.16
CA LEU A 326 -44.44 -30.64 4.23
C LEU A 326 -45.05 -30.65 2.83
N VAL A 327 -45.53 -31.81 2.39
CA VAL A 327 -46.18 -32.01 1.09
C VAL A 327 -47.59 -32.51 1.33
N ASN A 328 -48.57 -31.84 0.70
CA ASN A 328 -49.97 -32.19 0.80
C ASN A 328 -50.46 -32.74 -0.54
N LEU A 329 -50.84 -34.02 -0.59
CA LEU A 329 -51.43 -34.67 -1.75
C LEU A 329 -52.68 -35.42 -1.33
N GLN A 330 -53.76 -35.33 -2.13
CA GLN A 330 -54.99 -36.10 -1.92
C GLN A 330 -55.54 -36.04 -0.47
N GLN A 331 -55.45 -34.87 0.16
CA GLN A 331 -55.85 -34.61 1.57
C GLN A 331 -54.98 -35.28 2.65
N GLU A 332 -53.89 -35.94 2.26
CA GLU A 332 -52.85 -36.42 3.18
C GLU A 332 -51.67 -35.45 3.21
N ALA A 333 -51.12 -35.23 4.41
CA ALA A 333 -49.98 -34.35 4.65
C ALA A 333 -48.82 -35.18 5.18
N VAL A 334 -47.74 -35.29 4.41
CA VAL A 334 -46.54 -36.04 4.78
C VAL A 334 -45.34 -35.09 4.87
N VAL A 335 -44.53 -35.27 5.91
CA VAL A 335 -43.31 -34.49 6.12
C VAL A 335 -42.09 -35.28 5.66
N TYR A 336 -41.45 -34.81 4.60
CA TYR A 336 -40.20 -35.36 4.08
C TYR A 336 -39.02 -34.65 4.73
N SER A 337 -38.15 -35.40 5.40
CA SER A 337 -36.98 -34.85 6.09
C SER A 337 -35.72 -34.99 5.23
N PHE A 338 -35.14 -33.86 4.82
CA PHE A 338 -33.89 -33.83 4.06
C PHE A 338 -32.67 -33.63 4.98
N PRO A 339 -31.49 -34.13 4.59
CA PRO A 339 -30.25 -33.83 5.28
C PRO A 339 -29.98 -32.32 5.40
N TRP A 340 -29.28 -31.91 6.45
CA TRP A 340 -29.05 -30.50 6.72
C TRP A 340 -28.16 -29.78 5.68
N GLN A 341 -27.38 -30.53 4.88
CA GLN A 341 -26.53 -30.03 3.78
C GLN A 341 -27.15 -30.20 2.39
N ILE A 342 -28.48 -30.31 2.30
CA ILE A 342 -29.16 -30.53 1.02
C ILE A 342 -29.00 -29.34 0.07
N ARG A 343 -28.77 -29.61 -1.22
CA ARG A 343 -28.66 -28.56 -2.24
C ARG A 343 -30.02 -27.96 -2.57
N GLU A 344 -30.08 -26.64 -2.82
CA GLU A 344 -31.34 -25.96 -3.17
C GLU A 344 -32.00 -26.57 -4.42
N GLY A 345 -31.21 -26.97 -5.43
CA GLY A 345 -31.72 -27.59 -6.66
C GLY A 345 -32.49 -28.89 -6.39
N VAL A 346 -31.94 -29.77 -5.55
CA VAL A 346 -32.54 -31.08 -5.24
C VAL A 346 -33.92 -30.92 -4.61
N VAL A 347 -34.07 -29.96 -3.68
CA VAL A 347 -35.36 -29.69 -3.05
C VAL A 347 -36.35 -29.06 -4.03
N LYS A 348 -35.89 -28.20 -4.95
CA LYS A 348 -36.74 -27.66 -6.02
C LYS A 348 -37.23 -28.74 -6.97
N ASP A 349 -36.36 -29.66 -7.35
CA ASP A 349 -36.70 -30.78 -8.23
C ASP A 349 -37.74 -31.69 -7.56
N PHE A 350 -37.56 -31.96 -6.26
CA PHE A 350 -38.54 -32.71 -5.46
C PHE A 350 -39.89 -32.00 -5.38
N VAL A 351 -39.91 -30.69 -5.13
CA VAL A 351 -41.15 -29.90 -5.11
C VAL A 351 -41.81 -29.87 -6.49
N ALA A 352 -41.03 -29.75 -7.57
CA ALA A 352 -41.55 -29.80 -8.93
C ALA A 352 -42.18 -31.16 -9.26
N LEU A 353 -41.58 -32.25 -8.77
CA LEU A 353 -42.10 -33.61 -8.91
C LEU A 353 -43.38 -33.82 -8.09
N ALA A 354 -43.44 -33.31 -6.85
CA ALA A 354 -44.64 -33.34 -6.03
C ALA A 354 -45.83 -32.58 -6.65
N ASN A 355 -45.56 -31.53 -7.43
CA ASN A 355 -46.60 -30.76 -8.13
C ASN A 355 -47.07 -31.39 -9.46
N LYS A 356 -46.54 -32.55 -9.88
CA LYS A 356 -46.98 -33.21 -11.10
C LYS A 356 -48.35 -33.88 -10.89
N PRO A 357 -49.27 -33.79 -11.87
CA PRO A 357 -50.57 -34.44 -11.78
C PRO A 357 -50.40 -35.96 -11.75
N GLY A 358 -51.16 -36.62 -10.87
CA GLY A 358 -51.11 -38.08 -10.71
C GLY A 358 -50.00 -38.60 -9.78
N MET A 359 -49.25 -37.73 -9.09
CA MET A 359 -48.29 -38.19 -8.09
C MET A 359 -48.93 -38.68 -6.79
N THR A 360 -48.30 -39.68 -6.20
CA THR A 360 -48.67 -40.30 -4.92
C THR A 360 -47.52 -40.21 -3.92
N HIS A 361 -47.84 -40.33 -2.63
CA HIS A 361 -46.83 -40.31 -1.57
C HIS A 361 -45.83 -41.47 -1.67
N GLN A 362 -46.24 -42.64 -2.18
CA GLN A 362 -45.35 -43.80 -2.38
C GLN A 362 -44.23 -43.49 -3.39
N VAL A 363 -44.57 -42.91 -4.54
CA VAL A 363 -43.58 -42.54 -5.56
C VAL A 363 -42.64 -41.45 -5.07
N LEU A 364 -43.16 -40.49 -4.29
CA LEU A 364 -42.35 -39.45 -3.66
C LEU A 364 -41.41 -40.00 -2.58
N GLU A 365 -41.83 -41.01 -1.82
CA GLU A 365 -41.01 -41.65 -0.80
C GLU A 365 -39.87 -42.46 -1.40
N GLU A 366 -40.12 -43.19 -2.48
CA GLU A 366 -39.07 -43.89 -3.23
C GLU A 366 -38.02 -42.91 -3.77
N HIS A 367 -38.48 -41.82 -4.39
CA HIS A 367 -37.61 -40.79 -4.95
C HIS A 367 -36.86 -39.99 -3.86
N HIS A 368 -37.50 -39.75 -2.70
CA HIS A 368 -36.84 -39.15 -1.54
C HIS A 368 -35.72 -40.05 -1.02
N ASN A 369 -35.97 -41.35 -0.87
CA ASN A 369 -34.98 -42.32 -0.45
C ASN A 369 -33.82 -42.42 -1.44
N GLU A 370 -34.07 -42.36 -2.75
CA GLU A 370 -33.03 -42.32 -3.78
C GLU A 370 -32.18 -41.04 -3.71
N MET A 371 -32.83 -39.88 -3.51
CA MET A 371 -32.14 -38.59 -3.36
C MET A 371 -31.29 -38.49 -2.09
N VAL A 372 -31.72 -39.13 -1.00
CA VAL A 372 -30.98 -39.17 0.27
C VAL A 372 -29.84 -40.19 0.24
N ARG A 373 -30.01 -41.32 -0.48
CA ARG A 373 -28.98 -42.37 -0.60
C ARG A 373 -27.92 -42.07 -1.67
N SER A 374 -28.26 -41.32 -2.71
CA SER A 374 -27.31 -40.95 -3.76
C SER A 374 -26.37 -39.84 -3.29
N ASN A 375 -25.15 -39.79 -3.84
CA ASN A 375 -24.16 -38.72 -3.65
C ASN A 375 -24.65 -37.31 -4.12
N HIS A 376 -25.94 -37.16 -4.45
CA HIS A 376 -26.59 -35.86 -4.67
C HIS A 376 -26.77 -35.09 -3.35
N SER A 377 -26.78 -35.81 -2.23
CA SER A 377 -26.73 -35.30 -0.85
C SER A 377 -25.28 -35.07 -0.35
N TYR A 378 -24.42 -34.49 -1.20
CA TYR A 378 -22.99 -34.22 -0.92
C TYR A 378 -22.07 -35.43 -0.70
#